data_AF-A0A919NI53-F1
#
_entry.id   AF-A0A919NI53-F1
#
_cell.length_a   1.000
_cell.length_b   1.000
_cell.length_c   1.000
_cell.angle_alpha   90.00
_cell.angle_beta   90.00
_cell.angle_gamma   90.00
#
_symmetry.space_group_name_H-M   'P 1'
#
loop_
_entity.id
_entity.type
_entity.pdbx_description
1 polymer ?
#
loop_
_entity_poly.entity_id
_entity_poly.type
_entity_poly.pdbx_seq_one_letter_code
_entity_poly.pdbx_strand_id
1 'polypeptide(L)'
;MDPVTTLETPPETDLPPDRRRRRIIGMTVWAVAFVLFVAFVGVPTSDPLTAFGWLWLATIAWRNYQPWREHLLFLRDWLPVVLLLVFYNVSRGSADKLFAPHVQFMIDADEHMFGWLTGGRIPTIWLQQHLYDPSHVPWWEVVTTMVYISHFLTVPTVAVVLWVRSRGLSYRFMRRWIALSMAGLVTYFLYPAAPPWWAAENGYLAEPVARFSSRGFDVLGLHSAGNTLNALQVEQSNPVAAMPSLHTAYAMMAVAFFLPMVRKRWWPLLLAYPLAMTFTLVYTGEHYVVDVLLGWFYVGAIFLTVGWAERRWAARKR
;
A
#
# COMPACT_ATOMS: atom_id res chain seq x y z
N MET A 1 -16.56 17.92 -24.07
CA MET A 1 -15.20 18.52 -23.96
C MET A 1 -14.73 18.33 -22.54
N ASP A 2 -13.92 17.29 -22.32
CA ASP A 2 -13.30 17.06 -21.01
C ASP A 2 -12.20 18.09 -20.80
N PRO A 3 -12.21 18.86 -19.70
CA PRO A 3 -11.03 19.61 -19.33
C PRO A 3 -10.05 18.58 -18.79
N VAL A 4 -9.15 18.11 -19.66
CA VAL A 4 -7.86 17.56 -19.23
C VAL A 4 -7.27 18.63 -18.33
N THR A 5 -7.36 18.39 -17.03
CA THR A 5 -6.82 19.25 -15.99
C THR A 5 -5.32 19.08 -16.10
N THR A 6 -4.73 19.87 -16.99
CA THR A 6 -3.30 20.14 -17.03
C THR A 6 -2.87 20.44 -15.60
N LEU A 7 -1.74 19.86 -15.19
CA LEU A 7 -1.08 20.20 -13.94
C LEU A 7 -0.64 21.67 -14.04
N GLU A 8 -1.54 22.62 -13.85
CA GLU A 8 -1.27 24.06 -13.78
C GLU A 8 -0.60 24.40 -12.45
N THR A 9 0.58 23.82 -12.25
CA THR A 9 1.64 24.50 -11.50
C THR A 9 2.55 25.10 -12.56
N PRO A 10 2.93 26.39 -12.48
CA PRO A 10 3.93 26.95 -13.37
C PRO A 10 5.18 26.05 -13.36
N PRO A 11 5.84 25.85 -14.50
CA PRO A 11 6.98 24.95 -14.60
C PRO A 11 8.03 25.29 -13.53
N GLU A 12 8.61 24.26 -12.90
CA GLU A 12 9.55 24.36 -11.77
C GLU A 12 10.77 25.27 -12.03
N THR A 13 10.99 25.65 -13.28
CA THR A 13 12.03 26.58 -13.76
C THR A 13 11.79 28.04 -13.39
N ASP A 14 10.58 28.42 -12.97
CA ASP A 14 10.23 29.83 -12.67
C ASP A 14 10.36 30.23 -11.19
N LEU A 15 10.92 29.36 -10.33
CA LEU A 15 11.14 29.74 -8.93
C LEU A 15 12.29 30.76 -8.83
N PRO A 16 12.06 31.91 -8.18
CA PRO A 16 13.13 32.82 -7.81
C PRO A 16 14.33 32.09 -7.17
N PRO A 17 15.58 32.47 -7.50
CA PRO A 17 16.78 31.75 -7.06
C PRO A 17 16.88 31.56 -5.53
N ASP A 18 16.40 32.53 -4.76
CA ASP A 18 16.33 32.49 -3.30
C ASP A 18 15.41 31.37 -2.80
N ARG A 19 14.22 31.22 -3.39
CA ARG A 19 13.26 30.16 -3.05
C ARG A 19 13.80 28.79 -3.42
N ARG A 20 14.43 28.66 -4.58
CA ARG A 20 15.09 27.42 -5.00
C ARG A 20 16.19 27.01 -4.01
N ARG A 21 17.05 27.95 -3.61
CA ARG A 21 18.11 27.71 -2.62
C ARG A 21 17.53 27.28 -1.28
N ARG A 22 16.51 27.97 -0.76
CA ARG A 22 15.84 27.60 0.50
C ARG A 22 15.24 26.20 0.44
N ARG A 23 14.57 25.83 -0.65
CA ARG A 23 14.02 24.47 -0.85
C ARG A 23 15.13 23.42 -0.80
N ILE A 24 16.23 23.61 -1.54
CA ILE A 24 17.33 22.64 -1.58
C ILE A 24 17.87 22.42 -0.16
N ILE A 25 18.18 23.50 0.56
CA ILE A 25 18.66 23.41 1.95
C ILE A 25 17.65 22.68 2.84
N GLY A 26 16.37 23.05 2.77
CA GLY A 26 15.32 22.42 3.57
C GLY A 26 15.19 20.92 3.30
N MET A 27 15.21 20.51 2.03
CA MET A 27 15.13 19.11 1.64
C MET A 27 16.39 18.32 2.02
N THR A 28 17.58 18.94 1.94
CA THR A 28 18.82 18.30 2.42
C THR A 28 18.77 18.06 3.93
N VAL A 29 18.35 19.06 4.72
CA VAL A 29 18.19 18.90 6.17
C VAL A 29 17.17 17.82 6.49
N TRP A 30 16.01 17.82 5.83
CA TRP A 30 14.99 16.80 6.01
C TRP A 30 15.51 15.40 5.64
N ALA A 31 16.22 15.26 4.52
CA ALA A 31 16.75 13.98 4.06
C ALA A 31 17.80 13.42 5.04
N VAL A 32 18.73 14.26 5.50
CA VAL A 32 19.72 13.86 6.50
C VAL A 32 19.03 13.45 7.81
N ALA A 33 18.08 14.25 8.30
CA ALA A 33 17.33 13.93 9.51
C ALA A 33 16.52 12.63 9.38
N PHE A 34 15.91 12.39 8.21
CA PHE A 34 15.16 11.17 7.94
C PHE A 34 16.07 9.94 7.87
N VAL A 35 17.24 10.04 7.21
CA VAL A 35 18.23 8.95 7.17
C VAL A 35 18.73 8.63 8.58
N LEU A 36 19.04 9.64 9.39
CA LEU A 36 19.45 9.43 10.77
C LEU A 36 18.32 8.78 11.58
N PHE A 37 17.08 9.25 11.44
CA PHE A 37 15.93 8.63 12.08
C PHE A 37 15.78 7.16 11.69
N VAL A 38 15.86 6.84 10.40
CA VAL A 38 15.78 5.45 9.92
C VAL A 38 16.94 4.61 10.46
N ALA A 39 18.15 5.17 10.57
CA ALA A 39 19.31 4.45 11.10
C ALA A 39 19.23 4.17 12.60
N PHE A 40 18.64 5.07 13.40
CA PHE A 40 18.60 4.94 14.87
C PHE A 40 17.27 4.41 15.43
N VAL A 41 16.16 4.68 14.75
CA VAL A 41 14.80 4.34 15.19
C VAL A 41 14.16 3.29 14.28
N GLY A 42 14.55 3.25 13.01
CA GLY A 42 13.96 2.38 12.01
C GLY A 42 13.00 3.10 11.06
N VAL A 43 12.48 2.38 10.07
CA VAL A 43 11.57 2.94 9.08
C VAL A 43 10.22 3.25 9.76
N PRO A 44 9.64 4.46 9.61
CA PRO A 44 8.38 4.83 10.24
C PRO A 44 7.18 4.21 9.52
N THR A 45 7.11 2.89 9.46
CA THR A 45 5.97 2.12 8.92
C THR A 45 5.00 1.66 10.01
N SER A 46 5.45 1.68 11.26
CA SER A 46 4.75 1.15 12.44
C SER A 46 3.63 2.05 12.95
N ASP A 47 3.90 3.35 13.01
CA ASP A 47 2.98 4.33 13.54
C ASP A 47 2.56 5.29 12.43
N PRO A 48 1.27 5.29 12.02
CA PRO A 48 0.75 6.24 11.06
C PRO A 48 1.08 7.69 11.45
N LEU A 49 1.04 8.05 12.74
CA LEU A 49 1.30 9.43 13.17
C LEU A 49 2.74 9.83 12.89
N THR A 50 3.71 8.98 13.19
CA THR A 50 5.12 9.20 12.88
C THR A 50 5.35 9.29 11.36
N ALA A 51 4.74 8.40 10.57
CA ALA A 51 4.83 8.44 9.11
C ALA A 51 4.28 9.77 8.55
N PHE A 52 3.09 10.19 9.01
CA PHE A 52 2.47 11.44 8.63
C PHE A 52 3.25 12.67 9.11
N GLY A 53 3.87 12.61 10.28
CA GLY A 53 4.78 13.64 10.77
C GLY A 53 5.94 13.85 9.80
N TRP A 54 6.62 12.78 9.38
CA TRP A 54 7.71 12.86 8.41
C TRP A 54 7.27 13.38 7.04
N LEU A 55 6.11 12.92 6.55
CA LEU A 55 5.53 13.42 5.30
C LEU A 55 5.15 14.91 5.40
N TRP A 56 4.58 15.34 6.52
CA TRP A 56 4.26 16.74 6.76
C TRP A 56 5.52 17.59 6.78
N LEU A 57 6.56 17.17 7.52
CA LEU A 57 7.87 17.82 7.53
C LEU A 57 8.49 17.89 6.13
N ALA A 58 8.32 16.86 5.29
CA ALA A 58 8.77 16.88 3.90
C ALA A 58 8.04 17.98 3.11
N THR A 59 6.73 18.16 3.31
CA THR A 59 5.98 19.24 2.65
C THR A 59 6.40 20.63 3.12
N ILE A 60 6.80 20.77 4.40
CA ILE A 60 7.34 22.00 4.97
C ILE A 60 8.71 22.29 4.34
N ALA A 61 9.62 21.30 4.34
CA ALA A 61 10.94 21.40 3.73
C ALA A 61 10.87 21.81 2.24
N TRP A 62 9.94 21.19 1.50
CA TRP A 62 9.73 21.47 0.07
C TRP A 62 9.20 22.89 -0.22
N ARG A 63 8.37 23.43 0.68
CA ARG A 63 7.70 24.73 0.54
C ARG A 63 7.99 25.69 1.69
N ASN A 64 9.22 25.68 2.20
CA ASN A 64 9.62 26.44 3.39
C ASN A 64 9.58 27.98 3.24
N TYR A 65 9.29 28.46 2.04
CA TYR A 65 9.05 29.87 1.71
C TYR A 65 7.58 30.27 1.82
N GLN A 66 6.66 29.33 2.02
CA GLN A 66 5.23 29.60 2.23
C GLN A 66 4.95 30.02 3.68
N PRO A 67 3.87 30.78 3.94
CA PRO A 67 3.50 31.15 5.30
C PRO A 67 3.04 29.93 6.11
N TRP A 68 3.23 29.98 7.44
CA TRP A 68 2.87 28.88 8.36
C TRP A 68 1.44 28.33 8.19
N ARG A 69 0.48 29.21 7.88
CA ARG A 69 -0.93 28.84 7.65
C ARG A 69 -1.10 27.82 6.54
N GLU A 70 -0.29 27.87 5.48
CA GLU A 70 -0.34 26.90 4.38
C GLU A 70 0.10 25.50 4.82
N HIS A 71 1.04 25.41 5.76
CA HIS A 71 1.50 24.14 6.32
C HIS A 71 0.46 23.51 7.24
N LEU A 72 -0.34 24.31 7.95
CA LEU A 72 -1.46 23.82 8.77
C LEU A 72 -2.61 23.23 7.95
N LEU A 73 -2.76 23.63 6.68
CA LEU A 73 -3.75 23.03 5.78
C LEU A 73 -3.49 21.54 5.59
N PHE A 74 -2.22 21.09 5.69
CA PHE A 74 -1.90 19.66 5.62
C PHE A 74 -2.63 18.90 6.72
N LEU A 75 -2.51 19.37 7.96
CA LEU A 75 -3.16 18.74 9.11
C LEU A 75 -4.67 18.65 8.91
N ARG A 76 -5.31 19.73 8.45
CA ARG A 76 -6.75 19.75 8.18
C ARG A 76 -7.15 18.75 7.08
N ASP A 77 -6.45 18.78 5.95
CA ASP A 77 -6.81 18.01 4.77
C ASP A 77 -6.55 16.50 4.97
N TRP A 78 -5.54 16.16 5.77
CA TRP A 78 -5.13 14.78 6.05
C TRP A 78 -5.77 14.20 7.30
N LEU A 79 -6.40 15.02 8.16
CA LEU A 79 -7.10 14.56 9.36
C LEU A 79 -8.04 13.38 9.09
N PRO A 80 -8.88 13.36 8.04
CA PRO A 80 -9.75 12.21 7.78
C PRO A 80 -8.98 10.91 7.50
N VAL A 81 -7.84 10.99 6.81
CA VAL A 81 -7.00 9.83 6.50
C VAL A 81 -6.31 9.33 7.77
N VAL A 82 -5.75 10.24 8.57
CA VAL A 82 -5.09 9.91 9.84
C VAL A 82 -6.08 9.26 10.81
N LEU A 83 -7.25 9.89 11.01
CA LEU A 83 -8.30 9.36 11.88
C LEU A 83 -8.77 7.98 11.41
N LEU A 84 -8.94 7.80 10.10
CA LEU A 84 -9.29 6.50 9.53
C LEU A 84 -8.23 5.45 9.85
N LEU A 85 -6.94 5.74 9.64
CA LEU A 85 -5.87 4.77 9.86
C LEU A 85 -5.67 4.44 11.34
N VAL A 86 -5.82 5.44 12.23
CA VAL A 86 -5.81 5.22 13.68
C VAL A 86 -7.01 4.36 14.09
N PHE A 87 -8.21 4.71 13.64
CA PHE A 87 -9.42 3.91 13.89
C PHE A 87 -9.27 2.49 13.34
N TYR A 88 -8.70 2.34 12.15
CA TYR A 88 -8.45 1.07 11.49
C TYR A 88 -7.48 0.19 12.29
N ASN A 89 -6.40 0.77 12.83
CA ASN A 89 -5.45 0.05 13.68
C ASN A 89 -6.08 -0.37 15.02
N VAL A 90 -6.84 0.51 15.67
CA VAL A 90 -7.52 0.20 16.94
C VAL A 90 -8.62 -0.85 16.76
N SER A 91 -9.44 -0.70 15.72
CA SER A 91 -10.56 -1.59 15.44
C SER A 91 -10.09 -2.98 15.02
N ARG A 92 -9.03 -3.08 14.21
CA ARG A 92 -8.43 -4.38 13.87
C ARG A 92 -7.99 -5.17 15.10
N GLY A 93 -7.27 -4.57 16.05
CA GLY A 93 -6.83 -5.29 17.25
C GLY A 93 -7.96 -5.86 18.13
N SER A 94 -9.22 -5.42 17.92
CA SER A 94 -10.39 -5.93 18.64
C SER A 94 -11.19 -6.98 17.85
N ALA A 95 -11.08 -6.98 16.51
CA ALA A 95 -11.90 -7.81 15.61
C ALA A 95 -11.54 -9.31 15.68
N ASP A 96 -10.27 -9.59 15.93
CA ASP A 96 -9.62 -10.92 15.80
C ASP A 96 -10.16 -11.97 16.77
N LYS A 97 -10.99 -11.55 17.73
CA LYS A 97 -11.49 -12.40 18.83
C LYS A 97 -12.97 -12.75 18.70
N LEU A 98 -13.66 -12.22 17.69
CA LEU A 98 -15.13 -12.29 17.62
C LEU A 98 -15.64 -13.51 16.85
N PHE A 99 -14.94 -13.94 15.80
CA PHE A 99 -15.41 -15.01 14.91
C PHE A 99 -14.26 -15.91 14.47
N ALA A 100 -14.56 -17.20 14.23
CA ALA A 100 -13.62 -18.11 13.58
C ALA A 100 -13.35 -17.66 12.15
N PRO A 101 -12.10 -17.75 11.67
CA PRO A 101 -11.77 -17.35 10.31
C PRO A 101 -12.33 -18.32 9.27
N HIS A 102 -12.71 -17.77 8.14
CA HIS A 102 -12.97 -18.54 6.93
C HIS A 102 -11.64 -18.95 6.33
N VAL A 103 -11.52 -20.21 5.92
CA VAL A 103 -10.27 -20.78 5.40
C VAL A 103 -10.53 -21.50 4.08
N GLN A 104 -11.48 -22.44 4.08
CA GLN A 104 -11.68 -23.39 2.98
C GLN A 104 -12.01 -22.72 1.65
N PHE A 105 -12.85 -21.68 1.66
CA PHE A 105 -13.28 -21.00 0.44
C PHE A 105 -12.09 -20.48 -0.39
N MET A 106 -11.08 -19.88 0.25
CA MET A 106 -9.94 -19.33 -0.49
C MET A 106 -9.05 -20.42 -1.09
N ILE A 107 -8.86 -21.52 -0.35
CA ILE A 107 -8.11 -22.70 -0.82
C ILE A 107 -8.82 -23.29 -2.05
N ASP A 108 -10.10 -23.60 -1.92
CA ASP A 108 -10.91 -24.20 -2.99
C ASP A 108 -10.97 -23.29 -4.23
N ALA A 109 -11.10 -21.97 -4.03
CA ALA A 109 -11.13 -21.01 -5.12
C ALA A 109 -9.80 -20.99 -5.89
N ASP A 110 -8.66 -20.89 -5.19
CA ASP A 110 -7.35 -20.88 -5.83
C ASP A 110 -7.04 -22.22 -6.52
N GLU A 111 -7.37 -23.35 -5.90
CA GLU A 111 -7.21 -24.67 -6.49
C GLU A 111 -8.12 -24.84 -7.72
N HIS A 112 -9.37 -24.40 -7.66
CA HIS A 112 -10.27 -24.46 -8.81
C HIS A 112 -9.78 -23.58 -9.98
N MET A 113 -9.30 -22.38 -9.68
CA MET A 113 -8.87 -21.41 -10.70
C MET A 113 -7.51 -21.77 -11.33
N PHE A 114 -6.58 -22.31 -10.54
CA PHE A 114 -5.19 -22.49 -10.96
C PHE A 114 -4.65 -23.90 -10.83
N GLY A 115 -5.38 -24.82 -10.18
CA GLY A 115 -4.99 -26.23 -9.98
C GLY A 115 -4.63 -26.94 -11.27
N TRP A 116 -5.32 -26.63 -12.38
CA TRP A 116 -5.01 -27.20 -13.69
C TRP A 116 -3.61 -26.81 -14.22
N LEU A 117 -3.03 -25.70 -13.75
CA LEU A 117 -1.69 -25.23 -14.11
C LEU A 117 -0.63 -25.68 -13.09
N THR A 118 -1.02 -25.81 -11.82
CA THR A 118 -0.12 -26.08 -10.69
C THR A 118 -0.12 -27.55 -10.25
N GLY A 119 -0.80 -28.44 -10.98
CA GLY A 119 -0.88 -29.86 -10.67
C GLY A 119 -1.78 -30.20 -9.48
N GLY A 120 -2.88 -29.46 -9.31
CA GLY A 120 -3.87 -29.65 -8.24
C GLY A 120 -3.50 -28.95 -6.92
N ARG A 121 -2.58 -27.98 -6.95
CA ARG A 121 -2.15 -27.23 -5.77
C ARG A 121 -2.57 -25.77 -5.84
N ILE A 122 -2.69 -25.09 -4.70
CA ILE A 122 -2.81 -23.64 -4.72
C ILE A 122 -1.51 -22.97 -5.23
N PRO A 123 -1.59 -21.80 -5.89
CA PRO A 123 -0.43 -21.09 -6.43
C PRO A 123 0.68 -20.83 -5.41
N THR A 124 0.34 -20.54 -4.16
CA THR A 124 1.30 -20.31 -3.08
C THR A 124 2.22 -21.52 -2.86
N ILE A 125 1.64 -22.71 -2.70
CA ILE A 125 2.40 -23.96 -2.51
C ILE A 125 3.27 -24.23 -3.74
N TRP A 126 2.69 -24.10 -4.93
CA TRP A 126 3.42 -24.32 -6.17
C TRP A 126 4.63 -23.38 -6.30
N LEU A 127 4.45 -22.08 -6.04
CA LEU A 127 5.54 -21.11 -6.11
C LEU A 127 6.65 -21.41 -5.10
N GLN A 128 6.30 -21.74 -3.84
CA GLN A 128 7.30 -22.05 -2.83
C GLN A 128 8.07 -23.34 -3.17
N GLN A 129 7.40 -24.37 -3.68
CA GLN A 129 8.08 -25.62 -4.10
C GLN A 129 9.10 -25.41 -5.23
N HIS A 130 8.90 -24.41 -6.09
CA HIS A 130 9.77 -24.18 -7.25
C HIS A 130 10.81 -23.08 -7.02
N LEU A 131 10.53 -22.11 -6.15
CA LEU A 131 11.33 -20.89 -6.03
C LEU A 131 11.86 -20.63 -4.62
N TYR A 132 11.27 -21.22 -3.57
CA TYR A 132 11.69 -20.98 -2.19
C TYR A 132 12.72 -22.02 -1.76
N ASP A 133 13.88 -21.54 -1.31
CA ASP A 133 14.94 -22.34 -0.71
C ASP A 133 15.19 -21.83 0.72
N PRO A 134 14.93 -22.62 1.77
CA PRO A 134 15.24 -22.23 3.15
C PRO A 134 16.74 -22.03 3.42
N SER A 135 17.61 -22.71 2.66
CA SER A 135 19.07 -22.72 2.87
C SER A 135 19.79 -21.57 2.16
N HIS A 136 19.18 -20.99 1.12
CA HIS A 136 19.76 -19.92 0.33
C HIS A 136 18.74 -18.80 0.07
N VAL A 137 19.13 -17.55 0.36
CA VAL A 137 18.32 -16.37 0.01
C VAL A 137 18.82 -15.82 -1.33
N PRO A 138 18.11 -16.01 -2.45
CA PRO A 138 18.53 -15.47 -3.72
C PRO A 138 18.39 -13.93 -3.72
N TRP A 139 19.26 -13.25 -4.47
CA TRP A 139 19.32 -11.78 -4.50
C TRP A 139 17.98 -11.10 -4.89
N TRP A 140 17.14 -11.77 -5.67
CA TRP A 140 15.87 -11.23 -6.12
C TRP A 140 14.80 -11.21 -5.01
N GLU A 141 14.96 -11.94 -3.91
CA GLU A 141 14.11 -11.80 -2.73
C GLU A 141 14.24 -10.40 -2.10
N VAL A 142 15.35 -9.68 -2.35
CA VAL A 142 15.44 -8.24 -2.04
C VAL A 142 14.35 -7.46 -2.75
N VAL A 143 14.10 -7.75 -4.04
CA VAL A 143 13.07 -7.07 -4.83
C VAL A 143 11.69 -7.41 -4.26
N THR A 144 11.43 -8.67 -3.92
CA THR A 144 10.20 -9.13 -3.26
C THR A 144 9.95 -8.33 -1.97
N THR A 145 10.95 -8.22 -1.10
CA THR A 145 10.85 -7.43 0.14
C THR A 145 10.64 -5.94 -0.13
N MET A 146 11.33 -5.35 -1.12
CA MET A 146 11.15 -3.94 -1.47
C MET A 146 9.74 -3.66 -2.02
N VAL A 147 9.22 -4.55 -2.85
CA VAL A 147 7.85 -4.45 -3.37
C VAL A 147 6.86 -4.56 -2.22
N TYR A 148 7.01 -5.54 -1.33
CA TYR A 148 6.16 -5.70 -0.14
C TYR A 148 6.11 -4.40 0.68
N ILE A 149 7.27 -3.84 1.02
CA ILE A 149 7.38 -2.62 1.85
C ILE A 149 6.82 -1.39 1.15
N SER A 150 6.90 -1.33 -0.18
CA SER A 150 6.36 -0.19 -0.93
C SER A 150 4.86 0.02 -0.71
N HIS A 151 4.12 -0.99 -0.23
CA HIS A 151 2.74 -0.84 0.22
C HIS A 151 2.57 0.32 1.23
N PHE A 152 3.44 0.39 2.23
CA PHE A 152 3.36 1.39 3.30
C PHE A 152 3.66 2.80 2.81
N LEU A 153 4.44 2.94 1.72
CA LEU A 153 4.94 4.23 1.27
C LEU A 153 4.22 4.77 0.03
N THR A 154 3.80 3.91 -0.90
CA THR A 154 3.36 4.32 -2.24
C THR A 154 2.13 5.21 -2.19
N VAL A 155 1.06 4.76 -1.53
CA VAL A 155 -0.21 5.50 -1.50
C VAL A 155 -0.08 6.81 -0.72
N PRO A 156 0.51 6.85 0.50
CA PRO A 156 0.76 8.11 1.19
C PRO A 156 1.63 9.07 0.36
N THR A 157 2.70 8.57 -0.26
CA THR A 157 3.61 9.39 -1.08
C THR A 157 2.88 9.98 -2.28
N VAL A 158 2.12 9.17 -3.03
CA VAL A 158 1.31 9.65 -4.16
C VAL A 158 0.32 10.72 -3.70
N ALA A 159 -0.39 10.48 -2.59
CA ALA A 159 -1.34 11.45 -2.05
C ALA A 159 -0.67 12.77 -1.65
N VAL A 160 0.54 12.74 -1.05
CA VAL A 160 1.34 13.93 -0.70
C VAL A 160 1.84 14.66 -1.93
N VAL A 161 2.40 13.94 -2.91
CA VAL A 161 2.87 14.53 -4.16
C VAL A 161 1.72 15.22 -4.89
N LEU A 162 0.56 14.56 -4.98
CA LEU A 162 -0.66 15.17 -5.51
C LEU A 162 -1.09 16.36 -4.65
N TRP A 163 -1.01 16.30 -3.31
CA TRP A 163 -1.39 17.42 -2.45
C TRP A 163 -0.52 18.65 -2.65
N VAL A 164 0.78 18.43 -2.93
CA VAL A 164 1.74 19.49 -3.26
C VAL A 164 1.46 20.08 -4.63
N ARG A 165 1.14 19.24 -5.64
CA ARG A 165 0.98 19.64 -7.05
C ARG A 165 -0.43 20.13 -7.39
N SER A 166 -1.47 19.45 -6.93
CA SER A 166 -2.88 19.76 -7.18
C SER A 166 -3.78 19.19 -6.08
N ARG A 167 -4.28 20.08 -5.21
CA ARG A 167 -5.22 19.72 -4.13
C ARG A 167 -6.45 19.00 -4.67
N GLY A 168 -6.96 19.40 -5.83
CA GLY A 168 -8.10 18.74 -6.48
C GLY A 168 -7.83 17.27 -6.81
N LEU A 169 -6.67 16.96 -7.38
CA LEU A 169 -6.28 15.56 -7.65
C LEU A 169 -6.03 14.79 -6.35
N SER A 170 -5.40 15.42 -5.37
CA SER A 170 -5.16 14.82 -4.05
C SER A 170 -6.48 14.42 -3.37
N TYR A 171 -7.48 15.31 -3.33
CA TYR A 171 -8.78 14.99 -2.75
C TYR A 171 -9.49 13.86 -3.49
N ARG A 172 -9.42 13.83 -4.83
CA ARG A 172 -9.96 12.72 -5.62
C ARG A 172 -9.27 11.39 -5.27
N PHE A 173 -7.95 11.40 -5.13
CA PHE A 173 -7.17 10.24 -4.76
C PHE A 173 -7.50 9.77 -3.34
N MET A 174 -7.46 10.67 -2.35
CA MET A 174 -7.76 10.38 -0.94
C MET A 174 -9.18 9.87 -0.74
N ARG A 175 -10.19 10.38 -1.46
CA ARG A 175 -11.57 9.82 -1.39
C ARG A 175 -11.63 8.34 -1.77
N ARG A 176 -10.89 7.94 -2.81
CA ARG A 176 -10.81 6.54 -3.25
C ARG A 176 -10.05 5.68 -2.25
N TRP A 177 -8.96 6.21 -1.71
CA TRP A 177 -8.19 5.54 -0.67
C TRP A 177 -9.00 5.33 0.62
N ILE A 178 -9.71 6.36 1.10
CA ILE A 178 -10.60 6.27 2.26
C ILE A 178 -11.71 5.24 2.00
N ALA A 179 -12.40 5.34 0.86
CA ALA A 179 -13.47 4.41 0.51
C ALA A 179 -12.97 2.95 0.44
N LEU A 180 -11.79 2.72 -0.14
CA LEU A 180 -11.17 1.40 -0.26
C LEU A 180 -10.78 0.83 1.10
N SER A 181 -10.20 1.65 1.97
CA SER A 181 -9.80 1.25 3.32
C SER A 181 -11.02 0.93 4.18
N MET A 182 -12.09 1.74 4.07
CA MET A 182 -13.37 1.47 4.75
C MET A 182 -14.03 0.19 4.24
N ALA A 183 -14.08 -0.03 2.92
CA ALA A 183 -14.63 -1.24 2.34
C ALA A 183 -13.85 -2.47 2.81
N GLY A 184 -12.52 -2.42 2.79
CA GLY A 184 -11.66 -3.48 3.33
C GLY A 184 -11.91 -3.73 4.82
N LEU A 185 -11.98 -2.66 5.64
CA LEU A 185 -12.26 -2.79 7.08
C LEU A 185 -13.58 -3.51 7.34
N VAL A 186 -14.65 -3.08 6.67
CA VAL A 186 -15.97 -3.69 6.81
C VAL A 186 -15.92 -5.18 6.44
N THR A 187 -15.25 -5.53 5.35
CA THR A 187 -15.10 -6.93 4.95
C THR A 187 -14.30 -7.73 5.96
N TYR A 188 -13.24 -7.19 6.55
CA TYR A 188 -12.47 -7.90 7.58
C TYR A 188 -13.29 -8.21 8.84
N PHE A 189 -14.25 -7.36 9.19
CA PHE A 189 -15.18 -7.63 10.29
C PHE A 189 -16.27 -8.64 9.93
N LEU A 190 -16.77 -8.60 8.69
CA LEU A 190 -17.87 -9.47 8.24
C LEU A 190 -17.39 -10.85 7.79
N TYR A 191 -16.17 -10.92 7.28
CA TYR A 191 -15.56 -12.09 6.67
C TYR A 191 -14.07 -12.15 7.04
N PRO A 192 -13.74 -12.49 8.30
CA PRO A 192 -12.36 -12.76 8.67
C PRO A 192 -11.90 -13.96 7.85
N ALA A 193 -10.78 -13.82 7.14
CA ALA A 193 -10.26 -14.76 6.17
C ALA A 193 -8.80 -15.06 6.50
N ALA A 194 -8.48 -16.34 6.71
CA ALA A 194 -7.13 -16.78 7.02
C ALA A 194 -6.22 -16.77 5.78
N PRO A 195 -4.96 -16.31 5.88
CA PRO A 195 -3.97 -16.37 4.83
C PRO A 195 -3.36 -17.80 4.69
N PRO A 196 -2.60 -18.07 3.61
CA PRO A 196 -1.97 -19.37 3.36
C PRO A 196 -1.04 -19.86 4.47
N TRP A 197 -0.17 -18.99 5.00
CA TRP A 197 0.75 -19.38 6.09
C TRP A 197 -0.01 -19.84 7.34
N TRP A 198 -1.10 -19.15 7.69
CA TRP A 198 -1.92 -19.49 8.86
C TRP A 198 -2.67 -20.79 8.64
N ALA A 199 -3.21 -21.00 7.43
CA ALA A 199 -3.89 -22.23 7.05
C ALA A 199 -2.96 -23.46 7.15
N ALA A 200 -1.71 -23.32 6.73
CA ALA A 200 -0.70 -24.37 6.88
C ALA A 200 -0.35 -24.65 8.34
N GLU A 201 -0.11 -23.62 9.16
CA GLU A 201 0.20 -23.77 10.60
C GLU A 201 -0.93 -24.44 11.39
N ASN A 202 -2.19 -24.26 10.95
CA ASN A 202 -3.37 -24.83 11.60
C ASN A 202 -3.86 -26.14 10.94
N GLY A 203 -3.07 -26.72 10.04
CA GLY A 203 -3.34 -28.05 9.46
C GLY A 203 -4.44 -28.10 8.39
N TYR A 204 -4.83 -26.97 7.80
CA TYR A 204 -5.77 -26.91 6.68
C TYR A 204 -5.11 -27.20 5.32
N LEU A 205 -3.79 -27.06 5.23
CA LEU A 205 -2.99 -27.41 4.06
C LEU A 205 -2.10 -28.62 4.38
N ALA A 206 -2.00 -29.55 3.44
CA ALA A 206 -1.18 -30.76 3.61
C ALA A 206 0.33 -30.42 3.52
N GLU A 207 0.70 -29.51 2.63
CA GLU A 207 2.06 -29.03 2.48
C GLU A 207 2.34 -27.78 3.33
N PRO A 208 3.57 -27.63 3.85
CA PRO A 208 3.94 -26.44 4.62
C PRO A 208 4.00 -25.19 3.72
N VAL A 209 3.65 -24.05 4.31
CA VAL A 209 3.77 -22.72 3.69
C VAL A 209 4.59 -21.83 4.60
N ALA A 210 5.71 -21.32 4.11
CA ALA A 210 6.54 -20.37 4.84
C ALA A 210 6.03 -18.93 4.64
N ARG A 211 6.17 -18.11 5.69
CA ARG A 211 5.93 -16.67 5.67
C ARG A 211 7.26 -15.92 5.77
N PHE A 212 7.66 -15.20 4.72
CA PHE A 212 9.03 -14.64 4.64
C PHE A 212 9.15 -13.32 3.84
N SER A 213 8.14 -12.46 3.86
CA SER A 213 8.14 -11.20 3.09
C SER A 213 9.27 -10.22 3.42
N SER A 214 9.93 -10.37 4.57
CA SER A 214 11.05 -9.53 5.05
C SER A 214 12.44 -10.12 4.81
N ARG A 215 12.54 -11.39 4.36
CA ARG A 215 13.80 -12.15 4.26
C ARG A 215 14.85 -11.54 3.33
N GLY A 216 14.41 -10.76 2.33
CA GLY A 216 15.32 -10.02 1.46
C GLY A 216 16.25 -9.04 2.18
N PHE A 217 15.92 -8.62 3.41
CA PHE A 217 16.82 -7.78 4.19
C PHE A 217 18.08 -8.48 4.69
N ASP A 218 18.05 -9.81 4.84
CA ASP A 218 19.21 -10.58 5.26
C ASP A 218 20.32 -10.49 4.21
N VAL A 219 19.95 -10.47 2.93
CA VAL A 219 20.87 -10.26 1.79
C VAL A 219 21.58 -8.90 1.87
N LEU A 220 20.87 -7.87 2.34
CA LEU A 220 21.41 -6.51 2.48
C LEU A 220 22.19 -6.31 3.80
N GLY A 221 22.28 -7.35 4.65
CA GLY A 221 22.85 -7.22 5.99
C GLY A 221 22.00 -6.37 6.95
N LEU A 222 20.76 -6.02 6.55
CA LEU A 222 19.86 -5.15 7.29
C LEU A 222 18.99 -5.93 8.28
N HIS A 223 19.60 -6.83 9.05
CA HIS A 223 18.92 -7.70 10.01
C HIS A 223 18.06 -6.91 11.02
N SER A 224 18.51 -5.73 11.43
CA SER A 224 17.73 -4.86 12.31
C SER A 224 16.43 -4.39 11.65
N ALA A 225 16.46 -4.04 10.35
CA ALA A 225 15.27 -3.61 9.62
C ALA A 225 14.30 -4.78 9.39
N GLY A 226 14.84 -5.97 9.11
CA GLY A 226 14.05 -7.21 9.05
C GLY A 226 13.38 -7.54 10.37
N ASN A 227 14.09 -7.45 11.48
CA ASN A 227 13.55 -7.70 12.82
C ASN A 227 12.47 -6.68 13.20
N THR A 228 12.67 -5.39 12.88
CA THR A 228 11.63 -4.37 13.08
C THR A 228 10.40 -4.70 12.25
N LEU A 229 10.53 -5.00 10.95
CA LEU A 229 9.37 -5.36 10.14
C LEU A 229 8.66 -6.63 10.61
N ASN A 230 9.40 -7.66 11.00
CA ASN A 230 8.82 -8.89 11.56
C ASN A 230 8.07 -8.58 12.87
N ALA A 231 8.65 -7.76 13.76
CA ALA A 231 7.97 -7.31 14.97
C ALA A 231 6.70 -6.53 14.65
N LEU A 232 6.71 -5.68 13.62
CA LEU A 232 5.51 -4.97 13.16
C LEU A 232 4.48 -5.87 12.51
N GLN A 233 4.91 -6.87 11.74
CA GLN A 233 4.02 -7.88 11.23
C GLN A 233 3.38 -8.63 12.39
N VAL A 234 4.12 -8.98 13.45
CA VAL A 234 3.56 -9.67 14.63
C VAL A 234 2.65 -8.75 15.46
N GLU A 235 3.00 -7.48 15.66
CA GLU A 235 2.25 -6.51 16.47
C GLU A 235 1.00 -5.97 15.75
N GLN A 236 1.03 -5.88 14.40
CA GLN A 236 -0.10 -5.41 13.57
C GLN A 236 -0.87 -6.53 12.86
N SER A 237 -0.41 -7.79 12.90
CA SER A 237 -1.09 -8.91 12.26
C SER A 237 -2.34 -9.25 13.05
N ASN A 238 -3.48 -8.80 12.54
CA ASN A 238 -4.65 -9.67 12.56
C ASN A 238 -4.32 -10.86 11.65
N PRO A 239 -4.11 -12.07 12.22
CA PRO A 239 -3.73 -13.23 11.44
C PRO A 239 -4.79 -13.64 10.43
N VAL A 240 -6.00 -13.07 10.46
CA VAL A 240 -7.17 -13.50 9.68
C VAL A 240 -7.84 -12.35 8.91
N ALA A 241 -7.05 -11.40 8.41
CA ALA A 241 -7.50 -10.29 7.56
C ALA A 241 -6.98 -10.39 6.11
N ALA A 242 -7.00 -11.59 5.52
CA ALA A 242 -6.44 -11.82 4.18
C ALA A 242 -7.31 -11.22 3.05
N MET A 243 -8.63 -11.28 3.16
CA MET A 243 -9.56 -10.98 2.06
C MET A 243 -10.43 -9.74 2.33
N PRO A 244 -10.43 -8.71 1.46
CA PRO A 244 -9.59 -8.53 0.26
C PRO A 244 -8.14 -8.16 0.61
N SER A 245 -7.21 -8.41 -0.31
CA SER A 245 -5.82 -7.97 -0.15
C SER A 245 -5.69 -6.45 -0.36
N LEU A 246 -5.55 -5.69 0.73
CA LEU A 246 -5.32 -4.25 0.64
C LEU A 246 -3.94 -3.89 0.06
N HIS A 247 -2.96 -4.78 0.17
CA HIS A 247 -1.64 -4.61 -0.45
C HIS A 247 -1.75 -4.43 -1.96
N THR A 248 -2.38 -5.38 -2.64
CA THR A 248 -2.58 -5.32 -4.09
C THR A 248 -3.63 -4.30 -4.48
N ALA A 249 -4.67 -4.10 -3.66
CA ALA A 249 -5.69 -3.09 -3.93
C ALA A 249 -5.09 -1.67 -3.93
N TYR A 250 -4.20 -1.35 -2.98
CA TYR A 250 -3.50 -0.06 -2.94
C TYR A 250 -2.52 0.11 -4.09
N ALA A 251 -1.76 -0.93 -4.43
CA ALA A 251 -0.87 -0.91 -5.59
C ALA A 251 -1.65 -0.66 -6.90
N MET A 252 -2.77 -1.37 -7.09
CA MET A 252 -3.64 -1.22 -8.25
C MET A 252 -4.33 0.16 -8.25
N MET A 253 -4.83 0.64 -7.12
CA MET A 253 -5.43 1.98 -6.99
C MET A 253 -4.44 3.07 -7.42
N ALA A 254 -3.20 3.00 -6.95
CA ALA A 254 -2.16 3.96 -7.30
C ALA A 254 -1.97 4.02 -8.82
N VAL A 255 -1.85 2.87 -9.47
CA VAL A 255 -1.68 2.78 -10.93
C VAL A 255 -2.95 3.21 -11.68
N ALA A 256 -4.11 2.67 -11.32
CA ALA A 256 -5.39 2.94 -11.96
C ALA A 256 -5.76 4.43 -11.95
N PHE A 257 -5.35 5.17 -10.92
CA PHE A 257 -5.54 6.61 -10.85
C PHE A 257 -4.80 7.37 -11.96
N PHE A 258 -3.59 6.91 -12.32
CA PHE A 258 -2.76 7.56 -13.34
C PHE A 258 -2.92 6.99 -14.75
N LEU A 259 -3.50 5.80 -14.94
CA LEU A 259 -3.71 5.20 -16.26
C LEU A 259 -4.39 6.14 -17.28
N PRO A 260 -5.43 6.93 -16.93
CA PRO A 260 -6.05 7.88 -17.85
C PRO A 260 -5.18 9.10 -18.17
N MET A 261 -4.14 9.36 -17.36
CA MET A 261 -3.25 10.53 -17.47
C MET A 261 -1.97 10.22 -18.25
N VAL A 262 -1.66 8.94 -18.46
CA VAL A 262 -0.44 8.49 -19.14
C VAL A 262 -0.73 7.90 -20.53
N ARG A 263 0.24 8.00 -21.44
CA ARG A 263 0.13 7.40 -22.78
C ARG A 263 0.06 5.88 -22.67
N LYS A 264 -0.83 5.23 -23.45
CA LYS A 264 -1.08 3.78 -23.43
C LYS A 264 0.17 2.90 -23.54
N ARG A 265 1.22 3.36 -24.26
CA ARG A 265 2.51 2.63 -24.36
C ARG A 265 3.19 2.37 -23.02
N TRP A 266 2.89 3.17 -21.99
CA TRP A 266 3.46 3.02 -20.64
C TRP A 266 2.58 2.18 -19.70
N TRP A 267 1.39 1.75 -20.14
CA TRP A 267 0.51 0.93 -19.31
C TRP A 267 1.17 -0.38 -18.85
N PRO A 268 1.92 -1.14 -19.70
CA PRO A 268 2.57 -2.36 -19.24
C PRO A 268 3.54 -2.10 -18.08
N LEU A 269 4.32 -1.01 -18.15
CA LEU A 269 5.26 -0.64 -17.09
C LEU A 269 4.54 -0.29 -15.78
N LEU A 270 3.43 0.45 -15.85
CA LEU A 270 2.66 0.77 -14.66
C LEU A 270 1.98 -0.47 -14.06
N LEU A 271 1.37 -1.30 -14.90
CA LEU A 271 0.68 -2.53 -14.47
C LEU A 271 1.66 -3.60 -13.95
N ALA A 272 2.94 -3.53 -14.29
CA ALA A 272 3.96 -4.38 -13.69
C ALA A 272 4.04 -4.23 -12.17
N TYR A 273 3.74 -3.05 -11.61
CA TYR A 273 3.78 -2.84 -10.16
C TYR A 273 2.73 -3.66 -9.38
N PRO A 274 1.41 -3.55 -9.63
CA PRO A 274 0.43 -4.38 -8.94
C PRO A 274 0.62 -5.87 -9.23
N LEU A 275 1.13 -6.25 -10.41
CA LEU A 275 1.48 -7.64 -10.72
C LEU A 275 2.67 -8.14 -9.88
N ALA A 276 3.71 -7.33 -9.72
CA ALA A 276 4.85 -7.66 -8.86
C ALA A 276 4.42 -7.77 -7.38
N MET A 277 3.50 -6.91 -6.93
CA MET A 277 2.90 -6.99 -5.60
C MET A 277 2.10 -8.29 -5.43
N THR A 278 1.30 -8.67 -6.43
CA THR A 278 0.58 -9.96 -6.43
C THR A 278 1.54 -11.13 -6.32
N PHE A 279 2.56 -11.19 -7.19
CA PHE A 279 3.57 -12.23 -7.14
C PHE A 279 4.22 -12.31 -5.75
N THR A 280 4.64 -11.16 -5.22
CA THR A 280 5.29 -11.04 -3.92
C THR A 280 4.45 -11.68 -2.82
N LEU A 281 3.17 -11.32 -2.70
CA LEU A 281 2.33 -11.77 -1.60
C LEU A 281 1.95 -13.24 -1.70
N VAL A 282 1.70 -13.74 -2.90
CA VAL A 282 1.37 -15.16 -3.13
C VAL A 282 2.61 -16.01 -2.88
N TYR A 283 3.77 -15.59 -3.41
CA TYR A 283 5.03 -16.29 -3.20
C TYR A 283 5.43 -16.35 -1.72
N THR A 284 5.33 -15.24 -0.99
CA THR A 284 5.73 -15.19 0.43
C THR A 284 4.66 -15.70 1.39
N GLY A 285 3.59 -16.31 0.88
CA GLY A 285 2.55 -16.95 1.68
C GLY A 285 1.56 -16.00 2.37
N GLU A 286 1.57 -14.70 2.06
CA GLU A 286 0.74 -13.67 2.71
C GLU A 286 -0.72 -13.68 2.23
N HIS A 287 -0.96 -14.03 0.96
CA HIS A 287 -2.31 -14.00 0.37
C HIS A 287 -2.51 -15.11 -0.67
N TYR A 288 -3.76 -15.52 -0.83
CA TYR A 288 -4.23 -16.29 -1.98
C TYR A 288 -4.44 -15.38 -3.19
N VAL A 289 -4.50 -15.95 -4.40
CA VAL A 289 -4.78 -15.18 -5.62
C VAL A 289 -6.21 -14.63 -5.60
N VAL A 290 -7.19 -15.36 -5.05
CA VAL A 290 -8.58 -14.88 -4.91
C VAL A 290 -8.67 -13.61 -4.05
N ASP A 291 -7.85 -13.48 -3.00
CA ASP A 291 -7.79 -12.29 -2.14
C ASP A 291 -7.38 -11.05 -2.95
N VAL A 292 -6.42 -11.24 -3.86
CA VAL A 292 -5.90 -10.22 -4.76
C VAL A 292 -6.94 -9.80 -5.77
N LEU A 293 -7.61 -10.77 -6.40
CA LEU A 293 -8.65 -10.48 -7.40
C LEU A 293 -9.83 -9.74 -6.78
N LEU A 294 -10.24 -10.07 -5.55
CA LEU A 294 -11.26 -9.31 -4.84
C LEU A 294 -10.77 -7.88 -4.53
N GLY A 295 -9.51 -7.71 -4.13
CA GLY A 295 -8.91 -6.39 -3.94
C GLY A 295 -8.96 -5.52 -5.20
N TRP A 296 -8.63 -6.10 -6.36
CA TRP A 296 -8.73 -5.40 -7.64
C TRP A 296 -10.17 -5.10 -8.06
N PHE A 297 -11.09 -6.02 -7.78
CA PHE A 297 -12.52 -5.78 -7.97
C PHE A 297 -12.99 -4.59 -7.14
N TYR A 298 -12.57 -4.47 -5.88
CA TYR A 298 -12.91 -3.34 -5.01
C TYR A 298 -12.39 -2.02 -5.60
N VAL A 299 -11.17 -2.00 -6.13
CA VAL A 299 -10.62 -0.82 -6.81
C VAL A 299 -11.51 -0.41 -7.98
N GLY A 300 -11.88 -1.35 -8.85
CA GLY A 300 -12.79 -1.07 -9.96
C GLY A 300 -14.13 -0.52 -9.50
N ALA A 301 -14.79 -1.19 -8.54
CA ALA A 301 -16.07 -0.79 -7.99
C ALA A 301 -16.02 0.61 -7.36
N ILE A 302 -14.97 0.93 -6.60
CA ILE A 302 -14.80 2.24 -5.96
C ILE A 302 -14.53 3.33 -6.98
N PHE A 303 -13.71 3.08 -7.99
CA PHE A 303 -13.48 4.06 -9.05
C PHE A 303 -14.77 4.41 -9.79
N LEU A 304 -15.61 3.41 -10.05
CA LEU A 304 -16.92 3.60 -10.68
C LEU A 304 -17.88 4.35 -9.78
N THR A 305 -18.09 3.90 -8.54
CA THR A 305 -19.08 4.46 -7.60
C THR A 305 -18.69 5.86 -7.13
N VAL A 306 -17.46 6.06 -6.64
CA VAL A 306 -16.96 7.37 -6.22
C VAL A 306 -16.89 8.32 -7.42
N GLY A 307 -16.42 7.84 -8.58
CA GLY A 307 -16.38 8.65 -9.80
C GLY A 307 -17.77 9.09 -10.26
N TRP A 308 -18.78 8.21 -10.18
CA TRP A 308 -20.17 8.54 -10.48
C TRP A 308 -20.73 9.57 -9.49
N ALA A 309 -20.50 9.38 -8.19
CA ALA A 309 -20.94 10.32 -7.16
C ALA A 309 -20.31 11.72 -7.35
N GLU A 310 -19.01 11.79 -7.66
CA GLU A 310 -18.29 13.03 -7.97
C GLU A 310 -18.92 13.77 -9.17
N ARG A 311 -19.21 13.05 -10.26
CA ARG A 311 -19.85 13.63 -11.46
C ARG A 311 -21.26 14.13 -11.15
N ARG A 312 -22.06 13.35 -10.42
CA ARG A 312 -23.43 13.70 -10.05
C ARG A 312 -23.48 14.92 -9.13
N TRP A 313 -22.55 15.02 -8.18
CA TRP A 313 -22.41 16.21 -7.34
C TRP A 313 -22.08 17.43 -8.21
N ALA A 314 -21.06 17.34 -9.07
CA ALA A 314 -20.64 18.45 -9.91
C ALA A 314 -21.78 18.96 -10.81
N ALA A 315 -22.62 18.07 -11.33
CA ALA A 315 -23.79 18.43 -12.14
C ALA A 315 -24.89 19.16 -11.34
N ARG A 316 -25.02 18.92 -10.03
CA ARG A 316 -25.98 19.62 -9.15
C ARG A 316 -25.52 21.01 -8.71
N LYS A 317 -24.23 21.31 -8.85
CA LYS A 317 -23.62 22.59 -8.51
C LYS A 317 -23.52 23.55 -9.70
N ARG A 318 -23.88 23.08 -10.90
CA ARG A 318 -24.04 23.88 -12.12
C ARG A 318 -25.50 24.24 -12.27
#